data_AF-A0A484L636-F1
#
_entry.id   AF-A0A484L636-F1
#
_cell.length_a   1.000
_cell.length_b   1.000
_cell.length_c   1.000
_cell.angle_alpha   90.00
_cell.angle_beta   90.00
_cell.angle_gamma   90.00
#
_symmetry.space_group_name_H-M   'P 1'
#
loop_
_entity.id
_entity.type
_entity.pdbx_description
1 polymer ?
#
loop_
_entity_poly.entity_id
_entity_poly.type
_entity_poly.pdbx_seq_one_letter_code
_entity_poly.pdbx_strand_id
1 'polypeptide(L)'
;MRGYIKGGHFEKAAETLMKMLDLGLTPAFLDRVVVLQGLQQRIRQPGGMHTYLKLCKRLSDAELVDPCIVYLYIKKHKLWIMTVI
;
A
#
# COMPACT_ATOMS: atom_id res chain seq x y z
N MET A 1 -4.59 -14.92 2.35
CA MET A 1 -3.57 -13.93 1.95
C MET A 1 -2.54 -14.47 0.94
N ARG A 2 -1.73 -15.49 1.28
CA ARG A 2 -0.68 -16.03 0.37
C ARG A 2 -1.18 -16.52 -1.00
N GLY A 3 -2.43 -17.00 -1.09
CA GLY A 3 -3.06 -17.35 -2.36
C GLY A 3 -3.24 -16.14 -3.29
N TYR A 4 -3.60 -14.97 -2.75
CA TYR A 4 -3.70 -13.74 -3.54
C TYR A 4 -2.34 -13.27 -4.05
N ILE A 5 -1.31 -13.34 -3.21
CA ILE A 5 0.06 -12.97 -3.58
C ILE A 5 0.54 -13.87 -4.74
N LYS A 6 0.40 -15.19 -4.62
CA LYS A 6 0.78 -16.14 -5.69
C LYS A 6 -0.02 -15.92 -6.98
N GLY A 7 -1.30 -15.57 -6.88
CA GLY A 7 -2.16 -15.23 -8.02
C GLY A 7 -1.93 -13.82 -8.58
N GLY A 8 -1.00 -13.04 -8.02
CA GLY A 8 -0.78 -11.66 -8.43
C GLY A 8 -1.99 -10.74 -8.19
N HIS A 9 -2.88 -11.08 -7.27
CA HIS A 9 -4.04 -10.26 -6.88
C HIS A 9 -3.67 -9.33 -5.72
N PHE A 10 -2.74 -8.41 -5.95
CA PHE A 10 -2.17 -7.56 -4.90
C PHE A 10 -3.19 -6.60 -4.28
N GLU A 11 -4.19 -6.14 -5.02
CA GLU A 11 -5.27 -5.30 -4.51
C GLU A 11 -6.10 -6.06 -3.47
N LYS A 12 -6.50 -7.30 -3.76
CA LYS A 12 -7.21 -8.18 -2.80
C LYS A 12 -6.33 -8.54 -1.61
N ALA A 13 -5.02 -8.72 -1.83
CA ALA A 13 -4.08 -8.94 -0.75
C ALA A 13 -4.00 -7.72 0.17
N ALA A 14 -3.96 -6.50 -0.38
CA ALA A 14 -3.97 -5.25 0.38
C ALA A 14 -5.27 -5.04 1.17
N GLU A 15 -6.43 -5.34 0.58
CA GLU A 15 -7.71 -5.33 1.30
C GLU A 15 -7.71 -6.31 2.48
N THR A 16 -7.10 -7.48 2.30
CA THR A 16 -6.95 -8.45 3.38
C THR A 16 -6.06 -7.91 4.50
N LEU A 17 -4.93 -7.25 4.17
CA LEU A 17 -4.07 -6.61 5.16
C LEU A 17 -4.81 -5.51 5.92
N MET A 18 -5.55 -4.64 5.23
CA MET A 18 -6.33 -3.57 5.87
C MET A 18 -7.41 -4.15 6.81
N LYS A 19 -8.10 -5.22 6.40
CA LYS A 19 -9.07 -5.92 7.26
C LYS A 19 -8.42 -6.56 8.49
N MET A 20 -7.20 -7.08 8.37
CA MET A 20 -6.46 -7.57 9.53
C MET A 20 -6.22 -6.44 10.54
N LEU A 21 -5.81 -5.27 10.05
CA LEU A 21 -5.65 -4.08 10.90
C LEU A 21 -6.97 -3.63 11.54
N ASP A 22 -8.08 -3.63 10.78
CA ASP A 22 -9.42 -3.33 11.31
C ASP A 22 -9.82 -4.29 12.46
N LEU A 23 -9.33 -5.54 12.43
CA LEU A 23 -9.55 -6.56 13.44
C LEU A 23 -8.51 -6.55 14.58
N GLY A 24 -7.60 -5.58 14.60
CA GLY A 24 -6.52 -5.51 15.60
C GLY A 24 -5.41 -6.54 15.40
N LEU A 25 -5.37 -7.23 14.25
CA LEU A 25 -4.34 -8.20 13.92
C LEU A 25 -3.17 -7.50 13.23
N THR A 26 -1.95 -7.87 13.62
CA THR A 26 -0.73 -7.37 13.00
C THR A 26 -0.33 -8.27 11.81
N PRO A 27 -0.32 -7.76 10.57
CA PRO A 27 0.13 -8.56 9.45
C PRO A 27 1.63 -8.82 9.50
N ALA A 28 2.05 -10.02 9.07
CA ALA A 28 3.46 -10.39 9.05
C ALA A 28 4.29 -9.42 8.20
N PHE A 29 5.54 -9.17 8.61
CA PHE A 29 6.43 -8.23 7.91
C PHE A 29 6.62 -8.58 6.43
N LEU A 30 6.94 -9.84 6.13
CA LEU A 30 7.14 -10.29 4.76
C LEU A 30 5.88 -10.10 3.90
N ASP A 31 4.71 -10.33 4.48
CA ASP A 31 3.45 -10.16 3.78
C ASP A 31 3.18 -8.68 3.44
N ARG A 32 3.50 -7.76 4.36
CA ARG A 32 3.45 -6.30 4.11
C ARG A 32 4.35 -5.89 2.95
N VAL A 33 5.62 -6.33 2.99
CA VAL A 33 6.64 -5.98 2.00
C VAL A 33 6.25 -6.48 0.61
N VAL A 34 5.86 -7.74 0.48
CA VAL A 34 5.52 -8.34 -0.82
C VAL A 34 4.28 -7.68 -1.43
N VAL A 35 3.28 -7.34 -0.62
CA VAL A 35 2.08 -6.65 -1.12
C VAL A 35 2.41 -5.22 -1.56
N LEU A 36 3.19 -4.47 -0.79
CA LEU A 36 3.62 -3.12 -1.17
C LEU A 36 4.42 -3.10 -2.46
N GLN A 37 5.38 -4.03 -2.62
CA GLN A 37 6.16 -4.16 -3.85
C GLN A 37 5.29 -4.53 -5.06
N GLY A 38 4.36 -5.47 -4.88
CA GLY A 38 3.43 -5.87 -5.94
C GLY A 38 2.52 -4.72 -6.40
N LEU A 39 2.02 -3.91 -5.46
CA LEU A 39 1.25 -2.71 -5.77
C LEU A 39 2.11 -1.62 -6.43
N GLN A 40 3.34 -1.42 -5.97
CA GLN A 40 4.26 -0.42 -6.53
C GLN A 40 4.57 -0.71 -8.01
N GLN A 41 4.81 -1.98 -8.36
CA GLN A 41 5.01 -2.39 -9.76
C GLN A 41 3.79 -2.12 -10.64
N ARG A 42 2.60 -2.02 -10.04
CA ARG A 42 1.32 -1.78 -10.70
C ARG A 42 0.77 -0.38 -10.50
N ILE A 43 1.58 0.54 -9.97
CA ILE A 43 1.13 1.89 -9.59
C ILE A 43 0.56 2.69 -10.77
N ARG A 44 1.02 2.37 -12.00
CA ARG A 44 0.54 2.97 -13.24
C ARG A 44 -0.82 2.45 -13.71
N GLN A 45 -1.30 1.33 -13.16
CA GLN A 45 -2.62 0.81 -13.48
C GLN A 45 -3.73 1.67 -12.83
N PRO A 46 -4.93 1.74 -13.42
CA PRO A 46 -6.05 2.45 -12.84
C PRO A 46 -6.32 1.98 -11.41
N GLY A 47 -6.34 2.92 -10.45
CA GLY A 47 -6.58 2.62 -9.04
C GLY A 47 -5.38 2.07 -8.26
N GLY A 48 -4.30 1.62 -8.91
CA GLY A 48 -3.12 1.05 -8.25
C GLY A 48 -2.45 2.03 -7.28
N MET A 49 -2.29 3.29 -7.70
CA MET A 49 -1.77 4.36 -6.83
C MET A 49 -2.65 4.64 -5.61
N HIS A 50 -3.97 4.63 -5.79
CA HIS A 50 -4.90 4.87 -4.68
C HIS A 50 -4.82 3.75 -3.63
N THR A 51 -4.83 2.49 -4.07
CA THR A 51 -4.71 1.33 -3.18
C THR A 51 -3.35 1.31 -2.46
N TYR A 52 -2.27 1.63 -3.18
CA TYR A 52 -0.93 1.73 -2.59
C TYR A 52 -0.88 2.76 -1.46
N LEU A 53 -1.29 4.01 -1.74
CA LEU A 53 -1.28 5.08 -0.74
C LEU A 53 -2.19 4.78 0.46
N LYS A 54 -3.36 4.19 0.21
CA LYS A 54 -4.28 3.78 1.27
C LYS A 54 -3.67 2.73 2.19
N LEU A 55 -2.98 1.72 1.63
CA LEU A 55 -2.28 0.72 2.42
C LEU A 55 -1.12 1.33 3.22
N CYS A 56 -0.30 2.19 2.61
CA CYS A 56 0.79 2.88 3.32
C CYS A 56 0.27 3.67 4.52
N LYS A 57 -0.79 4.46 4.32
CA LYS A 57 -1.42 5.22 5.41
C LYS A 57 -1.89 4.30 6.54
N ARG A 58 -2.62 3.24 6.22
CA ARG A 58 -3.14 2.30 7.21
C ARG A 58 -2.04 1.58 7.99
N LEU A 59 -0.90 1.30 7.37
CA LEU A 59 0.25 0.70 8.03
C LEU A 59 1.01 1.71 8.91
N SER A 60 1.12 2.97 8.48
CA SER A 60 1.69 4.04 9.30
C SER A 60 0.81 4.35 10.52
N ASP A 61 -0.52 4.45 10.33
CA ASP A 61 -1.49 4.63 11.42
C ASP A 61 -1.39 3.52 12.48
N ALA A 62 -0.85 2.36 12.12
CA ALA A 62 -0.62 1.20 13.00
C ALA A 62 0.84 1.06 13.48
N GLU A 63 1.71 2.03 13.18
CA GLU A 63 3.15 2.02 13.50
C GLU A 63 3.90 0.80 12.92
N LEU A 64 3.42 0.29 11.77
CA LEU A 64 3.94 -0.90 11.10
C LEU A 64 4.83 -0.60 9.90
N VAL A 65 5.09 0.66 9.59
CA VAL A 65 6.01 1.13 8.55
C VAL A 65 6.79 2.30 9.12
N ASP A 66 8.11 2.32 8.87
CA ASP A 66 8.95 3.45 9.22
C ASP A 66 8.54 4.71 8.44
N PRO A 67 8.75 5.92 8.98
CA PRO A 67 8.38 7.17 8.32
C PRO A 67 8.88 7.21 6.88
N CYS A 68 7.98 7.42 5.92
CA CYS A 68 8.32 7.40 4.50
C CYS A 68 7.88 8.68 3.80
N ILE A 69 8.77 9.23 2.97
CA ILE A 69 8.47 10.42 2.15
C ILE A 69 7.79 9.93 0.88
N VAL A 70 6.52 10.27 0.71
CA VAL A 70 5.81 10.09 -0.55
C VAL A 70 6.01 11.32 -1.41
N TYR A 71 6.58 11.09 -2.59
CA TYR A 71 6.80 12.11 -3.61
C TYR A 71 5.93 11.81 -4.84
N LEU A 72 4.97 12.68 -5.12
CA LEU A 72 4.04 12.52 -6.24
C LEU A 72 4.01 13.77 -7.12
N TYR A 73 4.24 13.58 -8.42
CA TYR A 73 4.08 14.64 -9.42
C TYR A 73 2.87 14.37 -10.31
N ILE A 74 1.87 15.25 -10.27
CA ILE A 74 0.67 15.18 -11.08
C ILE A 74 0.76 16.18 -12.22
N LYS A 75 1.30 15.73 -13.36
CA LYS A 75 1.59 16.56 -14.55
C LYS A 75 0.37 17.37 -15.03
N LYS A 76 -0.83 16.78 -15.05
CA LYS A 76 -2.08 17.44 -15.49
C LYS A 76 -2.36 18.74 -14.73
N HIS A 77 -2.00 18.77 -13.46
CA HIS A 77 -2.24 19.90 -12.55
C HIS A 77 -0.96 20.68 -12.24
N LYS A 78 0.19 20.30 -12.83
CA LYS A 78 1.52 20.81 -12.47
C LYS A 78 1.76 20.80 -10.94
N LEU A 79 1.24 19.80 -10.26
CA LEU A 79 1.23 19.72 -8.80
C LEU A 79 2.29 18.73 -8.30
N TRP A 80 3.05 19.14 -7.29
CA TRP A 80 3.97 18.29 -6.56
C TRP A 80 3.45 18.11 -5.14
N ILE A 81 3.31 16.86 -4.70
CA ILE A 81 2.90 16.51 -3.35
C ILE A 81 4.09 15.83 -2.69
N MET A 82 4.55 16.42 -1.59
CA MET A 82 5.49 15.81 -0.66
C MET A 82 4.76 15.60 0.65
N THR A 83 4.63 14.37 1.10
CA THR A 83 3.98 14.04 2.36
C THR A 83 4.82 13.00 3.08
N VAL A 84 5.09 13.26 4.36
CA VAL A 84 5.62 12.25 5.27
C VAL A 84 4.42 11.45 5.77
N ILE A 85 4.45 10.14 5.55
CA ILE A 85 3.49 9.19 6.12
C ILE A 85 4.19 8.44 7.24
#